data_AF-A0A2W5FQD6-F1
#
_entry.id   AF-A0A2W5FQD6-F1
#
_cell.length_a   1.000
_cell.length_b   1.000
_cell.length_c   1.000
_cell.angle_alpha   90.00
_cell.angle_beta   90.00
_cell.angle_gamma   90.00
#
_symmetry.space_group_name_H-M   'P 1'
#
loop_
_entity.id
_entity.type
_entity.pdbx_description
1 polymer ?
#
loop_
_entity_poly.entity_id
_entity_poly.type
_entity_poly.pdbx_seq_one_letter_code
_entity_poly.pdbx_strand_id
1 'polypeptide(L)'
;MRATLNELMEKLGVGYMLSPYETCPWAASDLMGGITFSGEVRMSPDGNEIECELQLLSDNPETGKPPVEHLFWMQIAPFTGDIWTVKNLRVRNEMWNNKVYNWEEKACNTFRACVTELNLGNVPDFEEILDREFLSKERFGDQRGGGAGKSPKIRPGQLLNMKTGF
;
A
#
# COMPACT_ATOMS: atom_id res chain seq x y z
N MET A 1 -6.45 3.75 -9.74
CA MET A 1 -6.55 2.29 -9.47
C MET A 1 -8.02 1.85 -9.45
N ARG A 2 -8.35 0.64 -9.91
CA ARG A 2 -9.69 0.05 -9.86
C ARG A 2 -9.56 -1.42 -9.48
N ALA A 3 -10.33 -1.87 -8.50
CA ALA A 3 -10.24 -3.24 -7.99
C ALA A 3 -11.61 -3.70 -7.49
N THR A 4 -11.82 -5.02 -7.46
CA THR A 4 -12.94 -5.59 -6.71
C THR A 4 -12.71 -5.38 -5.21
N LEU A 5 -13.77 -5.52 -4.40
CA LEU A 5 -13.65 -5.39 -2.95
C LEU A 5 -12.62 -6.38 -2.36
N ASN A 6 -12.58 -7.62 -2.86
CA ASN A 6 -11.64 -8.62 -2.36
C ASN A 6 -10.18 -8.26 -2.67
N GLU A 7 -9.88 -7.90 -3.92
CA GLU A 7 -8.54 -7.42 -4.31
C GLU A 7 -8.14 -6.17 -3.54
N LEU A 8 -9.10 -5.30 -3.22
CA LEU A 8 -8.86 -4.12 -2.41
C LEU A 8 -8.46 -4.49 -0.97
N MET A 9 -9.14 -5.44 -0.32
CA MET A 9 -8.78 -5.91 1.03
C MET A 9 -7.35 -6.44 1.06
N GLU A 10 -6.98 -7.28 0.07
CA GLU A 10 -5.61 -7.78 -0.07
C GLU A 10 -4.59 -6.65 -0.26
N LYS A 11 -4.90 -5.66 -1.11
CA LYS A 11 -4.06 -4.47 -1.33
C LYS A 11 -3.91 -3.61 -0.07
N LEU A 12 -4.90 -3.57 0.81
CA LEU A 12 -4.83 -2.87 2.10
C LEU A 12 -4.14 -3.70 3.19
N GLY A 13 -3.90 -4.99 2.94
CA GLY A 13 -3.32 -5.91 3.93
C GLY A 13 -4.35 -6.50 4.90
N VAL A 14 -5.64 -6.36 4.61
CA VAL A 14 -6.71 -7.00 5.35
C VAL A 14 -6.86 -8.44 4.84
N GLY A 15 -6.65 -9.42 5.73
CA GLY A 15 -6.67 -10.84 5.36
C GLY A 15 -8.06 -11.46 5.18
N TYR A 16 -9.11 -10.66 5.25
CA TYR A 16 -10.51 -11.08 5.16
C TYR A 16 -11.39 -9.96 4.59
N MET A 17 -12.62 -10.30 4.23
CA MET A 17 -13.57 -9.35 3.66
C MET A 17 -14.33 -8.66 4.79
N LEU A 18 -14.22 -7.33 4.87
CA LEU A 18 -14.90 -6.53 5.89
C LEU A 18 -16.39 -6.41 5.57
N SER A 19 -17.22 -6.78 6.55
CA SER A 19 -18.65 -6.54 6.56
C SER A 19 -18.96 -5.12 7.06
N PRO A 20 -20.18 -4.59 6.89
CA PRO A 20 -20.56 -3.29 7.43
C PRO A 20 -20.25 -3.18 8.93
N TYR A 21 -19.76 -2.01 9.35
CA TYR A 21 -19.26 -1.72 10.71
C TYR A 21 -17.98 -2.44 11.14
N GLU A 22 -17.44 -3.37 10.36
CA GLU A 22 -16.20 -4.04 10.73
C GLU A 22 -14.99 -3.13 10.52
N THR A 23 -14.02 -3.32 11.42
CA THR A 23 -12.72 -2.65 11.35
C THR A 23 -11.59 -3.68 11.43
N CYS A 24 -10.42 -3.27 10.96
CA CYS A 24 -9.17 -4.02 11.07
C CYS A 24 -8.10 -3.05 11.59
N PRO A 25 -7.83 -3.04 12.91
CA PRO A 25 -6.82 -2.19 13.50
C PRO A 25 -5.47 -2.91 13.62
N TRP A 26 -4.39 -2.14 13.50
CA TRP A 26 -3.02 -2.53 13.81
C TRP A 26 -2.36 -1.45 14.66
N ALA A 27 -1.45 -1.85 15.55
CA ALA A 27 -0.63 -0.92 16.29
C ALA A 27 0.71 -1.55 16.66
N ALA A 28 1.75 -0.72 16.72
CA ALA A 28 3.06 -1.07 17.26
C ALA A 28 3.58 0.12 18.08
N SER A 29 4.29 -0.17 19.16
CA SER A 29 4.82 0.83 20.08
C SER A 29 6.32 0.72 20.21
N ASP A 30 7.02 1.85 20.14
CA ASP A 30 8.40 1.98 20.60
C ASP A 30 8.37 2.62 21.99
N LEU A 31 8.56 1.77 23.00
CA LEU A 31 8.53 2.19 24.41
C LEU A 31 9.73 3.07 24.79
N MET A 32 10.85 2.96 24.08
CA MET A 32 12.02 3.81 24.35
C MET A 32 11.84 5.20 23.74
N GLY A 33 11.28 5.26 22.53
CA GLY A 33 10.89 6.50 21.86
C GLY A 33 9.64 7.16 22.44
N GLY A 34 8.82 6.43 23.20
CA GLY A 34 7.55 6.93 23.74
C GLY A 34 6.53 7.22 22.63
N ILE A 35 6.51 6.39 21.60
CA ILE A 35 5.62 6.55 20.45
C ILE A 35 4.84 5.27 20.16
N THR A 36 3.61 5.42 19.69
CA THR A 36 2.77 4.34 19.18
C THR A 36 2.27 4.71 17.80
N PHE A 37 2.50 3.84 16.82
CA PHE A 37 1.97 4.00 15.48
C PHE A 37 0.77 3.07 15.32
N SER A 38 -0.36 3.62 14.90
CA SER A 38 -1.57 2.85 14.62
C SER A 38 -1.99 2.98 13.16
N GLY A 39 -2.58 1.90 12.66
CA GLY A 39 -3.25 1.86 11.38
C GLY A 39 -4.63 1.24 11.53
N GLU A 40 -5.60 1.69 10.76
CA GLU A 40 -6.94 1.11 10.77
C GLU A 40 -7.52 1.12 9.36
N VAL A 41 -8.22 0.03 9.01
CA VAL A 41 -9.20 0.02 7.91
C VAL A 41 -10.58 -0.15 8.54
N ARG A 42 -11.55 0.65 8.13
CA ARG A 42 -12.94 0.55 8.61
C ARG A 42 -13.94 0.60 7.46
N MET A 43 -14.91 -0.30 7.50
CA MET A 43 -16.05 -0.33 6.59
C MET A 43 -17.21 0.49 7.18
N SER A 44 -17.84 1.32 6.35
CA SER A 44 -18.97 2.13 6.75
C SER A 44 -20.18 1.28 7.15
N PRO A 45 -21.13 1.86 7.92
CA PRO A 45 -22.41 1.24 8.27
C PRO A 45 -23.20 0.68 7.07
N ASP A 46 -23.09 1.34 5.92
CA ASP A 46 -23.82 0.99 4.71
C ASP A 46 -23.05 -0.01 3.82
N GLY A 47 -21.82 -0.38 4.21
CA GLY A 47 -20.95 -1.28 3.43
C GLY A 47 -20.50 -0.71 2.09
N ASN A 48 -20.57 0.61 1.92
CA ASN A 48 -20.36 1.32 0.65
C ASN A 48 -19.20 2.31 0.70
N GLU A 49 -18.44 2.34 1.79
CA GLU A 49 -17.30 3.22 1.95
C GLU A 49 -16.29 2.55 2.89
N ILE A 50 -15.02 2.67 2.55
CA ILE A 50 -13.90 2.23 3.36
C ILE A 50 -13.04 3.45 3.67
N GLU A 51 -12.71 3.63 4.94
CA GLU A 51 -11.68 4.57 5.37
C GLU A 51 -10.45 3.82 5.85
N CYS A 52 -9.28 4.32 5.48
CA CYS A 52 -8.00 3.84 5.96
C CYS A 52 -7.28 4.99 6.66
N GLU A 53 -6.77 4.78 7.87
CA GLU A 53 -6.07 5.79 8.66
C GLU A 53 -4.72 5.29 9.16
N LEU A 54 -3.73 6.19 9.21
CA LEU A 54 -2.49 5.99 9.95
C LEU A 54 -2.27 7.18 10.88
N GLN A 55 -1.97 6.87 12.14
CA GLN A 55 -1.75 7.87 13.18
C GLN A 55 -0.47 7.56 13.97
N LEU A 56 0.17 8.63 14.42
CA LEU A 56 1.29 8.56 15.35
C LEU A 56 0.86 9.20 16.67
N LEU A 57 0.94 8.42 17.74
CA LEU A 57 0.67 8.86 19.09
C LEU A 57 2.01 9.03 19.80
N SER A 58 2.21 10.18 20.45
CA SER A 58 3.41 10.50 21.23
C SER A 58 3.05 10.68 22.70
N ASP A 59 3.73 9.96 23.59
CA ASP A 59 3.52 10.07 25.03
C ASP A 59 4.02 11.43 25.57
N ASN A 60 5.13 11.91 25.00
CA ASN A 60 5.75 13.19 25.34
C ASN A 60 5.93 14.04 24.06
N PRO A 61 4.85 14.64 23.53
CA PRO A 61 4.94 15.43 22.31
C PRO A 61 5.85 16.65 22.49
N GLU A 62 6.61 16.98 21.44
CA GLU A 62 7.41 18.21 21.40
C GLU A 62 6.51 19.44 21.58
N THR A 63 7.09 20.52 22.13
CA THR A 63 6.34 21.76 22.34
C THR A 63 5.76 22.28 21.01
N GLY A 64 4.43 22.38 20.95
CA GLY A 64 3.69 22.83 19.77
C GLY A 64 3.20 21.71 18.84
N LYS A 65 3.56 20.44 19.08
CA LYS A 65 2.99 19.29 18.38
C LYS A 65 1.82 18.69 19.17
N PRO A 66 0.77 18.19 18.50
CA PRO A 66 -0.30 17.46 19.18
C PRO A 66 0.21 16.08 19.65
N PRO A 67 -0.39 15.49 20.69
CA PRO A 67 -0.08 14.13 21.14
C PRO A 67 -0.50 13.05 20.12
N VAL A 68 -1.39 13.41 19.18
CA VAL A 68 -1.84 12.53 18.09
C VAL A 68 -1.67 13.27 16.77
N GLU A 69 -0.89 12.69 15.86
CA GLU A 69 -0.69 13.19 14.51
C GLU A 69 -1.39 12.25 13.50
N HIS A 70 -2.30 12.81 12.70
CA HIS A 70 -2.92 12.08 11.59
C HIS A 70 -2.01 12.18 10.37
N LEU A 71 -1.31 11.08 10.08
CA LEU A 71 -0.30 11.04 9.02
C LEU A 71 -0.92 10.76 7.65
N PHE A 72 -1.91 9.88 7.62
CA PHE A 72 -2.52 9.40 6.38
C PHE A 72 -4.01 9.14 6.60
N TRP A 73 -4.83 9.55 5.65
CA TRP A 73 -6.23 9.18 5.55
C TRP A 73 -6.59 8.93 4.10
N MET A 74 -7.26 7.83 3.82
CA MET A 74 -7.68 7.46 2.47
C MET A 74 -9.13 6.99 2.51
N GLN A 75 -9.94 7.56 1.62
CA GLN A 75 -11.34 7.17 1.43
C GLN A 75 -11.51 6.42 0.13
N ILE A 76 -12.19 5.29 0.19
CA ILE A 76 -12.44 4.40 -0.94
C ILE A 76 -13.94 4.14 -1.00
N ALA A 77 -14.52 4.23 -2.19
CA ALA A 77 -15.94 3.99 -2.40
C ALA A 77 -16.17 3.32 -3.77
N PRO A 78 -17.36 2.73 -4.00
CA PRO A 78 -17.74 2.19 -5.28
C PRO A 78 -17.54 3.20 -6.42
N PHE A 79 -17.01 2.71 -7.53
CA PHE A 79 -16.91 3.43 -8.78
C PHE A 79 -18.04 3.03 -9.73
N THR A 80 -18.18 1.73 -10.00
CA THR A 80 -19.24 1.19 -10.85
C THR A 80 -19.37 -0.31 -10.60
N GLY A 81 -20.59 -0.79 -10.34
CA GLY A 81 -20.81 -2.20 -10.04
C GLY A 81 -20.02 -2.65 -8.80
N ASP A 82 -19.26 -3.72 -8.94
CA ASP A 82 -18.39 -4.32 -7.93
C ASP A 82 -16.98 -3.70 -7.86
N ILE A 83 -16.71 -2.67 -8.67
CA ILE A 83 -15.42 -2.00 -8.75
C ILE A 83 -15.36 -0.83 -7.77
N TRP A 84 -14.31 -0.81 -6.97
CA TRP A 84 -13.97 0.22 -6.00
C TRP A 84 -12.78 1.05 -6.47
N THR A 85 -12.71 2.29 -6.01
CA THR A 85 -11.59 3.20 -6.27
C THR A 85 -11.37 4.14 -5.10
N VAL A 86 -10.12 4.55 -4.92
CA VAL A 86 -9.80 5.64 -4.00
C VAL A 86 -10.47 6.92 -4.52
N LYS A 87 -11.17 7.63 -3.64
CA LYS A 87 -11.85 8.90 -3.92
C LYS A 87 -11.09 10.07 -3.40
N ASN A 88 -10.54 9.94 -2.19
CA ASN A 88 -9.79 10.99 -1.53
C ASN A 88 -8.57 10.42 -0.82
N LEU A 89 -7.52 11.21 -0.79
CA LEU A 89 -6.30 10.95 -0.04
C LEU A 89 -5.88 12.22 0.67
N ARG A 90 -5.64 12.12 1.97
CA ARG A 90 -4.96 13.14 2.75
C ARG A 90 -3.68 12.58 3.33
N VAL A 91 -2.61 13.35 3.22
CA VAL A 91 -1.33 13.08 3.87
C VAL A 91 -1.00 14.32 4.71
N ARG A 92 -0.75 14.13 6.01
CA ARG A 92 -0.50 15.22 6.97
C ARG A 92 -1.54 16.35 6.88
N ASN A 93 -2.83 15.97 6.85
CA ASN A 93 -3.98 16.87 6.67
C ASN A 93 -4.02 17.69 5.37
N GLU A 94 -3.13 17.44 4.42
CA GLU A 94 -3.17 18.05 3.10
C GLU A 94 -3.88 17.11 2.12
N MET A 95 -4.75 17.63 1.25
CA MET A 95 -5.39 16.83 0.20
C MET A 95 -4.40 16.52 -0.94
N TRP A 96 -4.25 15.26 -1.31
CA TRP A 96 -3.27 14.78 -2.30
C TRP A 96 -3.89 14.25 -3.60
N ASN A 97 -5.22 14.34 -3.73
CA ASN A 97 -5.95 13.94 -4.93
C ASN A 97 -5.30 14.51 -6.19
N ASN A 98 -4.95 13.61 -7.12
CA ASN A 98 -4.39 13.95 -8.43
C ASN A 98 -3.10 14.78 -8.41
N LYS A 99 -2.39 14.89 -7.26
CA LYS A 99 -1.09 15.59 -7.21
C LYS A 99 0.04 14.79 -7.85
N VAL A 100 -0.12 13.47 -7.93
CA VAL A 100 0.87 12.54 -8.50
C VAL A 100 0.16 11.58 -9.45
N TYR A 101 0.86 11.14 -10.49
CA TYR A 101 0.36 10.09 -11.38
C TYR A 101 0.15 8.78 -10.61
N ASN A 102 -0.97 8.11 -10.87
CA ASN A 102 -1.34 6.84 -10.22
C ASN A 102 -1.35 6.91 -8.68
N TRP A 103 -1.72 8.07 -8.14
CA TRP A 103 -1.74 8.33 -6.70
C TRP A 103 -2.63 7.35 -5.94
N GLU A 104 -3.69 6.80 -6.53
CA GLU A 104 -4.57 5.83 -5.86
C GLU A 104 -3.84 4.51 -5.57
N GLU A 105 -3.01 4.03 -6.51
CA GLU A 105 -2.23 2.82 -6.29
C GLU A 105 -1.08 3.08 -5.30
N LYS A 106 -0.40 4.21 -5.45
CA LYS A 106 0.66 4.64 -4.53
C LYS A 106 0.13 4.77 -3.09
N ALA A 107 -1.08 5.29 -2.92
CA ALA A 107 -1.75 5.39 -1.62
C ALA A 107 -1.94 4.02 -0.96
N CYS A 108 -2.48 3.04 -1.69
CA CYS A 108 -2.64 1.69 -1.16
C CYS A 108 -1.28 1.03 -0.85
N ASN A 109 -0.26 1.24 -1.68
CA ASN A 109 1.08 0.68 -1.43
C ASN A 109 1.72 1.29 -0.17
N THR A 110 1.63 2.61 0.01
CA THR A 110 2.11 3.30 1.23
C THR A 110 1.41 2.76 2.48
N PHE A 111 0.08 2.64 2.44
CA PHE A 111 -0.68 2.10 3.56
C PHE A 111 -0.28 0.65 3.85
N ARG A 112 -0.22 -0.20 2.82
CA ARG A 112 0.16 -1.61 2.94
C ARG A 112 1.56 -1.81 3.50
N ALA A 113 2.51 -0.97 3.10
CA ALA A 113 3.86 -0.99 3.61
C ALA A 113 3.88 -0.70 5.11
N CYS A 114 3.16 0.33 5.57
CA CYS A 114 3.03 0.62 7.00
C CYS A 114 2.38 -0.54 7.75
N VAL A 115 1.27 -1.09 7.24
CA VAL A 115 0.61 -2.27 7.81
C VAL A 115 1.53 -3.49 7.87
N THR A 116 2.44 -3.66 6.91
CA THR A 116 3.43 -4.75 6.94
C THR A 116 4.36 -4.61 8.14
N GLU A 117 4.93 -3.42 8.35
CA GLU A 117 5.79 -3.15 9.51
C GLU A 117 5.03 -3.33 10.83
N LEU A 118 3.79 -2.83 10.91
CA LEU A 118 2.95 -3.00 12.10
C LEU A 118 2.68 -4.48 12.42
N ASN A 119 2.44 -5.32 11.41
CA ASN A 119 2.27 -6.77 11.61
C ASN A 119 3.57 -7.47 12.07
N LEU A 120 4.74 -6.89 11.76
CA LEU A 120 6.04 -7.36 12.28
C LEU A 120 6.32 -6.84 13.70
N GLY A 121 5.46 -5.97 14.24
CA GLY A 121 5.63 -5.32 15.54
C GLY A 121 6.58 -4.12 15.49
N ASN A 122 6.91 -3.61 14.29
CA ASN A 122 7.79 -2.47 14.11
C ASN A 122 6.98 -1.18 13.99
N VAL A 123 7.53 -0.09 14.53
CA VAL A 123 7.04 1.26 14.23
C VAL A 123 7.51 1.65 12.82
N PRO A 124 6.60 1.93 11.86
CA PRO A 124 7.00 2.29 10.50
C PRO A 124 7.70 3.66 10.44
N ASP A 125 8.75 3.78 9.62
CA ASP A 125 9.24 5.08 9.16
C ASP A 125 8.33 5.60 8.03
N PHE A 126 7.32 6.38 8.41
CA PHE A 126 6.31 6.85 7.47
C PHE A 126 6.89 7.75 6.37
N GLU A 127 7.88 8.58 6.67
CA GLU A 127 8.45 9.49 5.67
C GLU A 127 9.27 8.72 4.64
N GLU A 128 10.09 7.76 5.07
CA GLU A 128 10.84 6.91 4.15
C GLU A 128 9.89 6.10 3.24
N ILE A 129 8.83 5.52 3.83
CA ILE A 129 7.82 4.78 3.07
C ILE A 129 7.09 5.70 2.09
N LEU A 130 6.66 6.88 2.53
CA LEU A 130 5.95 7.84 1.68
C LEU A 130 6.83 8.26 0.49
N ASP A 131 8.09 8.60 0.74
CA ASP A 131 9.05 8.98 -0.30
C ASP A 131 9.31 7.83 -1.27
N ARG A 132 9.53 6.62 -0.78
CA ARG A 132 9.73 5.44 -1.63
C ARG A 132 8.54 5.19 -2.56
N GLU A 133 7.32 5.23 -2.03
CA GLU A 133 6.13 4.89 -2.79
C GLU A 133 5.66 6.04 -3.70
N PHE A 134 5.72 7.30 -3.25
CA PHE A 134 5.26 8.45 -4.03
C PHE A 134 6.35 9.04 -4.94
N LEU A 135 7.59 9.18 -4.45
CA LEU A 135 8.71 9.80 -5.19
C LEU A 135 9.56 8.80 -5.98
N SER A 136 9.20 7.52 -6.00
CA SER A 136 9.73 6.59 -7.00
C SER A 136 9.43 7.12 -8.41
N LYS A 137 10.36 7.90 -8.95
CA LYS A 137 10.61 8.02 -10.38
C LYS A 137 10.66 6.58 -10.84
N GLU A 138 9.80 6.20 -11.78
CA GLU A 138 9.80 4.87 -12.37
C GLU A 138 11.21 4.50 -12.87
N ARG A 139 12.04 3.95 -11.99
CA ARG A 139 13.14 3.07 -12.32
C ARG A 139 12.48 1.72 -12.51
N PHE A 140 11.78 1.56 -13.63
CA PHE A 140 11.56 0.25 -14.23
C PHE A 140 12.93 -0.31 -14.58
N GLY A 141 13.52 -0.96 -13.60
CA GLY A 141 14.91 -1.37 -13.60
C GLY A 141 15.28 -2.15 -12.36
N ASP A 142 14.33 -2.90 -11.78
CA ASP A 142 14.74 -4.08 -11.02
C ASP A 142 13.89 -5.29 -11.42
N GLN A 143 14.50 -6.06 -12.30
CA GLN A 143 13.99 -7.28 -12.89
C GLN A 143 14.39 -8.42 -11.94
N ARG A 144 13.69 -8.56 -10.81
CA ARG A 144 13.86 -9.71 -9.91
C ARG A 144 12.52 -10.19 -9.37
N GLY A 145 11.96 -11.20 -10.03
CA GLY A 145 10.79 -11.93 -9.52
C GLY A 145 9.86 -12.52 -10.58
N GLY A 146 10.37 -12.95 -11.73
CA GLY A 146 9.57 -13.57 -12.80
C GLY A 146 10.18 -14.88 -13.29
N GLY A 147 10.38 -15.83 -12.37
CA GLY A 147 10.93 -17.15 -12.68
C GLY A 147 9.86 -18.24 -12.71
N ALA A 148 9.19 -18.41 -13.86
CA ALA A 148 8.70 -19.71 -14.35
C ALA A 148 7.93 -19.50 -15.67
N GLY A 149 8.37 -20.18 -16.74
CA GLY A 149 7.51 -20.43 -17.90
C GLY A 149 7.72 -19.58 -19.15
N LYS A 150 8.97 -19.35 -19.59
CA LYS A 150 9.23 -19.14 -21.02
C LYS A 150 10.05 -20.31 -21.55
N SER A 151 9.34 -21.28 -22.13
CA SER A 151 9.94 -22.34 -22.95
C SER A 151 10.90 -21.72 -23.97
N PRO A 152 12.13 -22.23 -24.12
CA PRO A 152 13.07 -21.68 -25.08
C PRO A 152 12.50 -21.86 -26.49
N LYS A 153 12.25 -20.75 -27.20
CA LYS A 153 11.96 -20.79 -28.64
C LYS A 153 13.26 -21.13 -29.37
N ILE A 154 13.52 -22.43 -29.53
CA ILE A 154 14.60 -22.94 -30.37
C ILE A 154 14.38 -22.40 -31.79
N ARG A 155 15.33 -21.62 -32.30
CA ARG A 155 15.33 -21.13 -33.69
C ARG A 155 15.90 -22.24 -34.58
N PRO A 156 15.16 -22.79 -35.55
CA PRO A 156 15.63 -23.91 -36.39
C PRO A 156 16.93 -23.62 -37.17
N GLY A 157 17.28 -22.35 -37.37
CA GLY A 157 18.51 -21.94 -38.06
C GLY A 157 19.82 -22.18 -37.33
N GLN A 158 19.81 -22.57 -36.04
CA GLN A 158 21.02 -22.91 -35.28
C GLN A 158 21.36 -24.41 -35.27
N LEU A 159 20.51 -25.26 -35.83
CA LEU A 159 20.73 -26.72 -35.91
C LEU A 159 21.41 -27.16 -37.22
N LEU A 160 21.64 -26.25 -38.17
CA LEU A 160 22.09 -26.57 -39.54
C LEU A 160 23.57 -26.27 -39.85
N ASN A 161 24.38 -25.92 -38.83
CA ASN A 161 25.85 -25.84 -38.97
C ASN A 161 26.59 -27.06 -38.38
N MET A 162 25.91 -28.16 -38.10
CA MET A 162 26.56 -29.47 -38.01
C MET A 162 26.79 -30.02 -39.42
N LYS A 163 27.79 -29.48 -40.12
CA LYS A 163 28.32 -30.06 -41.36
C LYS A 163 29.80 -30.40 -41.19
N THR A 164 30.03 -31.71 -41.04
CA THR A 164 31.04 -32.50 -41.76
C THR A 164 32.49 -32.00 -41.70
N GLY A 165 33.25 -32.52 -40.73
CA GLY A 165 34.70 -32.67 -40.86
C GLY A 165 35.02 -33.96 -41.61
N PHE A 166 35.77 -33.84 -42.70
CA PHE A 166 36.64 -34.89 -43.24
C PHE A 166 37.90 -34.97 -42.39
#